data_AF-A0A0M2NVY0-F1
#
_entry.id   AF-A0A0M2NVY0-F1
#
_cell.length_a   1.000
_cell.length_b   1.000
_cell.length_c   1.000
_cell.angle_alpha   90.00
_cell.angle_beta   90.00
_cell.angle_gamma   90.00
#
_symmetry.space_group_name_H-M   'P 1'
#
loop_
_entity.id
_entity.type
_entity.pdbx_description
1 polymer ?
#
loop_
_entity_poly.entity_id
_entity_poly.type
_entity_poly.pdbx_seq_one_letter_code
_entity_poly.pdbx_strand_id
1 'polypeptide(L)'
;MDIILGVGTLLIVLLAMTLFLNFAPYGKKGLQALSGAACATFLPQAFLSYAIGGVFDIKFLQEIGDLAGSLSGVAVGFLTCLKLGVSPVFAVIVGLVLHDFKLLPAFLAAYLVSFAIKFLEKKVPEGLDLITVILFAPAVSFLLASIMSPGVIALLK
;
A
#
# COMPACT_ATOMS: atom_id res chain seq x y z
N MET A 1 -21.20 14.71 -20.07
CA MET A 1 -21.48 14.46 -18.64
C MET A 1 -20.28 13.83 -17.95
N ASP A 2 -19.55 12.95 -18.65
CA ASP A 2 -18.38 12.23 -18.11
C ASP A 2 -17.17 13.10 -17.76
N ILE A 3 -16.96 14.21 -18.47
CA ILE A 3 -15.86 15.14 -18.16
C ILE A 3 -16.11 15.88 -16.83
N ILE A 4 -17.36 16.27 -16.56
CA ILE A 4 -17.72 16.96 -15.30
C ILE A 4 -17.64 15.97 -14.14
N LEU A 5 -18.09 14.73 -14.33
CA LEU A 5 -17.91 13.65 -13.36
C LEU A 5 -16.43 13.32 -13.12
N GLY A 6 -15.62 13.22 -14.18
CA GLY A 6 -14.19 12.95 -14.07
C GLY A 6 -13.44 14.06 -13.33
N VAL A 7 -13.65 15.32 -13.72
CA VAL A 7 -13.03 16.48 -13.06
C VAL A 7 -13.53 16.63 -11.62
N GLY A 8 -14.82 16.39 -11.37
CA GLY A 8 -15.40 16.41 -10.02
C GLY A 8 -14.81 15.34 -9.10
N THR A 9 -14.69 14.09 -9.58
CA THR A 9 -14.05 13.01 -8.83
C THR A 9 -12.57 13.30 -8.57
N LEU A 10 -11.85 13.85 -9.55
CA LEU A 10 -10.46 14.25 -9.36
C LEU A 10 -10.32 15.29 -8.25
N LEU A 11 -11.19 16.30 -8.23
CA LEU A 11 -11.22 17.33 -7.18
C LEU A 11 -11.49 16.72 -5.80
N ILE A 12 -12.44 15.78 -5.68
CA ILE A 12 -12.75 15.09 -4.43
C ILE A 12 -11.55 14.28 -3.93
N VAL A 13 -10.91 13.52 -4.82
CA VAL A 13 -9.72 12.74 -4.47
C VAL A 13 -8.56 13.66 -4.06
N LEU A 14 -8.38 14.78 -4.76
CA LEU A 14 -7.35 15.77 -4.41
C LEU A 14 -7.61 16.38 -3.03
N LEU A 15 -8.87 16.69 -2.73
CA LEU A 15 -9.32 17.18 -1.42
C LEU A 15 -9.06 16.15 -0.33
N ALA A 16 -9.42 14.88 -0.56
CA ALA A 16 -9.18 13.80 0.39
C ALA A 16 -7.67 13.59 0.66
N MET A 17 -6.84 13.62 -0.39
CA MET A 17 -5.38 13.53 -0.27
C MET A 17 -4.81 14.73 0.51
N THR A 18 -5.31 15.94 0.24
CA THR A 18 -4.89 17.17 0.91
C THR A 18 -5.30 17.18 2.39
N LEU A 19 -6.50 16.66 2.69
CA LEU A 19 -6.98 16.51 4.06
C LEU A 19 -6.12 15.49 4.83
N PHE A 20 -5.82 14.35 4.21
CA PHE A 20 -4.93 13.34 4.77
C PHE A 20 -3.52 13.89 5.03
N LEU A 21 -2.99 14.72 4.12
CA LEU A 21 -1.70 15.40 4.27
C LEU A 21 -1.63 16.31 5.49
N ASN A 22 -2.72 17.02 5.80
CA ASN A 22 -2.77 18.03 6.86
C ASN A 22 -3.21 17.47 8.23
N PHE A 23 -4.10 16.47 8.25
CA PHE A 23 -4.68 15.93 9.49
C PHE A 23 -4.06 14.60 9.94
N ALA A 24 -3.48 13.79 9.05
CA ALA A 24 -2.96 12.49 9.44
C ALA A 24 -1.52 12.58 9.97
N PRO A 25 -1.18 11.92 11.10
CA PRO A 25 0.16 11.92 11.67
C PRO A 25 1.16 11.29 10.69
N TYR A 26 2.22 12.00 10.28
CA TYR A 26 3.11 11.54 9.19
C TYR A 26 2.43 11.39 7.81
N GLY A 27 1.33 12.10 7.54
CA GLY A 27 0.60 12.04 6.27
C GLY A 27 1.47 12.28 5.03
N LYS A 28 2.43 13.22 5.09
CA LYS A 28 3.45 13.42 4.03
C LYS A 28 4.27 12.17 3.73
N LYS A 29 4.70 11.44 4.77
CA LYS A 29 5.54 10.24 4.62
C LYS A 29 4.71 9.06 4.12
N GLY A 30 3.50 8.90 4.62
CA GLY A 30 2.55 7.90 4.13
C GLY A 30 2.20 8.12 2.67
N LEU A 31 1.90 9.36 2.26
CA LEU A 31 1.61 9.66 0.87
C LEU A 31 2.80 9.42 -0.07
N GLN A 32 4.02 9.75 0.37
CA GLN A 32 5.23 9.41 -0.40
C GLN A 32 5.42 7.90 -0.54
N ALA A 33 5.06 7.11 0.48
CA ALA A 33 5.10 5.64 0.37
C ALA A 33 4.04 5.12 -0.61
N LEU A 34 2.80 5.62 -0.53
CA LEU A 34 1.72 5.27 -1.44
C LEU A 34 2.08 5.58 -2.90
N SER A 35 2.56 6.79 -3.15
CA SER A 35 2.99 7.22 -4.48
C SER A 35 4.20 6.42 -4.97
N GLY A 36 5.20 6.18 -4.11
CA GLY A 36 6.34 5.35 -4.45
C GLY A 36 5.95 3.92 -4.81
N ALA A 37 5.01 3.32 -4.09
CA ALA A 37 4.51 1.99 -4.36
C ALA A 37 3.73 1.93 -5.68
N ALA A 38 2.88 2.92 -5.97
CA ALA A 38 2.17 3.01 -7.24
C ALA A 38 3.15 3.17 -8.42
N CYS A 39 4.17 4.01 -8.28
CA CYS A 39 5.22 4.15 -9.28
C CYS A 39 6.07 2.89 -9.46
N ALA A 40 6.24 2.07 -8.41
CA ALA A 40 7.00 0.83 -8.50
C ALA A 40 6.20 -0.35 -9.08
N THR A 41 4.87 -0.26 -9.14
CA THR A 41 4.00 -1.38 -9.51
C THR A 41 3.13 -1.06 -10.73
N PHE A 42 2.22 -0.09 -10.61
CA PHE A 42 1.31 0.28 -11.69
C PHE A 42 1.98 0.98 -12.87
N LEU A 43 3.04 1.76 -12.64
CA LEU A 43 3.74 2.42 -13.74
C LEU A 43 4.45 1.38 -14.64
N PRO A 44 5.26 0.43 -14.12
CA PRO A 44 5.77 -0.68 -14.91
C PRO A 44 4.67 -1.52 -15.57
N GLN A 45 3.58 -1.83 -14.86
CA GLN A 45 2.45 -2.55 -15.43
C GLN A 45 1.87 -1.82 -16.66
N ALA A 46 1.68 -0.50 -16.56
CA ALA A 46 1.13 0.30 -17.65
C ALA A 46 2.03 0.29 -18.89
N PHE A 47 3.35 0.36 -18.72
CA PHE A 47 4.28 0.32 -19.85
C PHE A 47 4.46 -1.09 -20.42
N LEU A 48 4.74 -2.08 -19.57
CA LEU A 48 5.05 -3.44 -20.03
C LEU A 48 3.80 -4.20 -20.47
N SER A 49 2.72 -4.16 -19.68
CA SER A 49 1.50 -4.92 -20.00
C SER A 49 0.64 -4.20 -21.01
N TYR A 50 0.26 -2.94 -20.77
CA TYR A 50 -0.72 -2.27 -21.63
C TYR A 50 -0.10 -1.60 -22.87
N ALA A 51 0.97 -0.81 -22.71
CA ALA A 51 1.51 -0.02 -23.81
C ALA A 51 2.33 -0.87 -24.80
N ILE A 52 3.18 -1.78 -24.31
CA ILE A 52 4.06 -2.56 -25.17
C ILE A 52 3.50 -3.98 -25.37
N GLY A 53 3.27 -4.72 -24.29
CA GLY A 53 2.78 -6.10 -24.35
C GLY A 53 1.43 -6.22 -25.04
N GLY A 54 0.49 -5.33 -24.74
CA GLY A 54 -0.86 -5.28 -25.31
C GLY A 54 -0.88 -4.85 -26.78
N VAL A 55 -0.05 -3.88 -27.15
CA VAL A 55 -0.04 -3.33 -28.53
C VAL A 55 0.73 -4.22 -29.50
N PHE A 56 1.84 -4.81 -29.05
CA PHE A 56 2.69 -5.68 -29.88
C PHE A 56 2.38 -7.18 -29.70
N ASP A 57 1.35 -7.53 -28.92
CA ASP A 57 0.93 -8.90 -28.58
C ASP A 57 2.05 -9.80 -28.01
N ILE A 58 2.98 -9.19 -27.25
CA ILE A 58 4.11 -9.89 -26.64
C ILE A 58 3.69 -10.37 -25.24
N LYS A 59 3.22 -11.62 -25.16
CA LYS A 59 2.76 -12.25 -23.90
C LYS A 59 3.77 -12.19 -22.76
N PHE A 60 5.05 -12.35 -23.06
CA PHE A 60 6.12 -12.28 -22.05
C PHE A 60 6.16 -10.92 -21.33
N LEU A 61 5.96 -9.82 -22.05
CA LEU A 61 5.94 -8.47 -21.46
C LEU A 61 4.66 -8.23 -20.67
N GLN A 62 3.53 -8.78 -21.12
CA GLN A 62 2.26 -8.75 -20.39
C GLN A 62 2.39 -9.44 -19.04
N GLU A 63 2.93 -10.66 -19.01
CA GLU A 63 3.13 -11.42 -17.76
C GLU A 63 4.00 -10.67 -16.75
N ILE A 64 5.12 -10.07 -17.19
CA ILE A 64 6.00 -9.29 -16.30
C ILE A 64 5.29 -8.04 -15.78
N GLY A 65 4.55 -7.34 -16.64
CA GLY A 65 3.81 -6.15 -16.25
C GLY A 65 2.69 -6.46 -15.25
N ASP A 66 1.93 -7.51 -15.50
CA ASP A 66 0.83 -7.94 -14.63
C ASP A 66 1.36 -8.45 -13.29
N LEU A 67 2.51 -9.15 -13.28
CA LEU A 67 3.20 -9.53 -12.05
C LEU A 67 3.60 -8.29 -11.24
N ALA A 68 4.19 -7.27 -11.87
CA ALA A 68 4.56 -6.03 -11.19
C ALA A 68 3.34 -5.31 -10.57
N GLY A 69 2.21 -5.30 -11.27
CA GLY A 69 0.95 -4.74 -10.79
C GLY A 69 0.33 -5.52 -9.62
N SER A 70 0.40 -6.86 -9.68
CA SER A 70 -0.18 -7.75 -8.66
C SER A 70 0.46 -7.55 -7.28
N LEU A 71 1.73 -7.13 -7.24
CA LEU A 71 2.49 -6.92 -6.00
C LEU A 71 2.29 -5.52 -5.39
N SER A 72 1.31 -4.74 -5.87
CA SER A 72 1.02 -3.38 -5.37
C SER A 72 0.71 -3.34 -3.86
N GLY A 73 -0.01 -4.34 -3.33
CA GLY A 73 -0.28 -4.48 -1.89
C GLY A 73 0.99 -4.72 -1.05
N VAL A 74 1.89 -5.56 -1.56
CA VAL A 74 3.18 -5.85 -0.92
C VAL A 74 4.08 -4.61 -0.92
N ALA A 75 4.22 -3.97 -2.07
CA ALA A 75 5.07 -2.80 -2.25
C ALA A 75 4.62 -1.64 -1.36
N VAL A 76 3.31 -1.38 -1.28
CA VAL A 76 2.79 -0.29 -0.46
C VAL A 76 2.93 -0.60 1.03
N GLY A 77 2.68 -1.84 1.46
CA GLY A 77 2.85 -2.25 2.84
C GLY A 77 4.27 -2.03 3.33
N PHE A 78 5.23 -2.55 2.56
CA PHE A 78 6.66 -2.40 2.84
C PHE A 78 7.10 -0.93 2.89
N LEU A 79 6.85 -0.17 1.83
CA LEU A 79 7.30 1.22 1.74
C LEU A 79 6.64 2.11 2.81
N THR A 80 5.41 1.81 3.20
CA THR A 80 4.68 2.56 4.24
C THR A 80 5.33 2.37 5.60
N CYS A 81 5.57 1.12 6.00
CA CYS A 81 6.24 0.81 7.25
C CYS A 81 7.65 1.43 7.30
N LEU A 82 8.41 1.32 6.20
CA LEU A 82 9.78 1.82 6.13
C LEU A 82 9.84 3.36 6.21
N LYS A 83 8.97 4.07 5.49
CA LYS A 83 8.88 5.55 5.57
C LYS A 83 8.41 6.03 6.94
N LEU A 84 7.64 5.23 7.66
CA LEU A 84 7.20 5.53 9.02
C LEU A 84 8.25 5.17 10.09
N GLY A 85 9.36 4.54 9.69
CA GLY A 85 10.53 4.29 10.52
C GLY A 85 10.47 2.98 11.30
N VAL A 86 9.75 1.99 10.79
CA VAL A 86 9.79 0.60 11.24
C VAL A 86 11.02 -0.08 10.66
N SER A 87 11.59 -1.07 11.35
CA SER A 87 12.73 -1.84 10.84
C SER A 87 12.40 -2.53 9.49
N PRO A 88 13.38 -2.67 8.58
CA PRO A 88 13.16 -3.26 7.26
C PRO A 88 12.60 -4.68 7.30
N VAL A 89 13.01 -5.49 8.29
CA VAL A 89 12.57 -6.88 8.44
C VAL A 89 11.06 -6.94 8.74
N PHE A 90 10.57 -6.14 9.68
CA PHE A 90 9.14 -6.07 10.00
C PHE A 90 8.33 -5.45 8.88
N ALA A 91 8.89 -4.47 8.16
CA ALA A 91 8.25 -3.91 6.99
C ALA A 91 8.03 -4.96 5.89
N VAL A 92 8.99 -5.86 5.66
CA VAL A 92 8.85 -6.96 4.69
C VAL A 92 7.74 -7.92 5.14
N ILE A 93 7.71 -8.28 6.41
CA ILE A 93 6.70 -9.17 6.99
C ILE A 93 5.29 -8.59 6.80
N VAL A 94 5.09 -7.30 7.10
CA VAL A 94 3.80 -6.62 6.87
C VAL A 94 3.45 -6.56 5.39
N GLY A 95 4.41 -6.26 4.52
CA GLY A 95 4.20 -6.23 3.07
C GLY A 95 3.73 -7.58 2.52
N LEU A 96 4.40 -8.68 2.87
CA LEU A 96 4.10 -10.03 2.38
C LEU A 96 2.65 -10.44 2.65
N VAL A 97 2.13 -10.08 3.82
CA VAL A 97 0.78 -10.44 4.25
C VAL A 97 -0.30 -9.61 3.54
N LEU A 98 0.09 -8.50 2.92
CA LEU A 98 -0.79 -7.60 2.18
C LEU A 98 -0.85 -7.91 0.68
N HIS A 99 -0.33 -9.06 0.25
CA HIS A 99 -0.33 -9.53 -1.14
C HIS A 99 -1.71 -9.47 -1.82
N ASP A 100 -2.76 -9.99 -1.16
CA ASP A 100 -4.11 -10.08 -1.74
C ASP A 100 -4.89 -8.75 -1.71
N PHE A 101 -4.31 -7.70 -1.13
CA PHE A 101 -4.99 -6.43 -0.93
C PHE A 101 -4.60 -5.40 -1.98
N LYS A 102 -5.59 -4.60 -2.41
CA LYS A 102 -5.35 -3.46 -3.28
C LYS A 102 -4.49 -2.40 -2.57
N LEU A 103 -3.85 -1.54 -3.38
CA LEU A 103 -2.95 -0.49 -2.93
C LEU A 103 -3.52 0.38 -1.78
N LEU A 104 -4.78 0.81 -1.86
CA LEU A 104 -5.40 1.68 -0.84
C LEU A 104 -5.68 0.97 0.51
N PRO A 105 -6.38 -0.18 0.55
CA PRO A 105 -6.56 -0.94 1.79
C PRO A 105 -5.22 -1.36 2.43
N ALA A 106 -4.28 -1.83 1.62
CA ALA A 106 -2.95 -2.23 2.09
C ALA A 106 -2.18 -1.06 2.71
N PHE A 107 -2.25 0.12 2.08
CA PHE A 107 -1.67 1.35 2.63
C PHE A 107 -2.24 1.69 4.02
N LEU A 108 -3.57 1.71 4.15
CA LEU A 108 -4.21 2.08 5.41
C LEU A 108 -3.89 1.08 6.53
N ALA A 109 -3.92 -0.22 6.23
CA ALA A 109 -3.56 -1.26 7.18
C ALA A 109 -2.09 -1.14 7.61
N ALA A 110 -1.16 -0.99 6.67
CA ALA A 110 0.26 -0.83 6.97
C ALA A 110 0.55 0.47 7.73
N TYR A 111 -0.15 1.55 7.39
CA TYR A 111 -0.05 2.83 8.07
C TYR A 111 -0.45 2.69 9.54
N LEU A 112 -1.59 2.08 9.86
CA LEU A 112 -2.03 1.86 11.25
C LEU A 112 -1.10 0.91 12.02
N VAL A 113 -0.73 -0.23 11.41
CA VAL A 113 0.13 -1.22 12.06
C VAL A 113 1.54 -0.69 12.29
N SER A 114 2.05 0.18 11.43
CA SER A 114 3.37 0.78 11.63
C SER A 114 3.48 1.56 12.96
N PHE A 115 2.41 2.19 13.44
CA PHE A 115 2.41 2.86 14.74
C PHE A 115 2.47 1.85 15.89
N ALA A 116 1.76 0.73 15.76
CA ALA A 116 1.80 -0.35 16.75
C ALA A 116 3.19 -1.01 16.82
N ILE A 117 3.79 -1.33 15.67
CA ILE A 117 5.15 -1.90 15.62
C ILE A 117 6.16 -0.94 16.21
N LYS A 118 6.10 0.35 15.84
CA LYS A 118 7.02 1.36 16.35
C LYS A 118 6.88 1.61 17.86
N PHE A 119 5.71 1.33 18.43
CA PHE A 119 5.50 1.35 19.87
C PHE A 119 6.08 0.10 20.56
N LEU A 120 5.97 -1.07 19.91
CA LEU A 120 6.61 -2.31 20.36
C LEU A 120 8.14 -2.21 20.35
N GLU A 121 8.73 -1.76 19.23
CA GLU A 121 10.19 -1.58 19.05
C GLU A 121 10.80 -0.65 20.12
N LYS A 122 10.02 0.27 20.70
CA LYS A 122 10.48 1.15 21.78
C LYS A 122 10.40 0.53 23.17
N LYS A 123 9.58 -0.50 23.38
CA LYS A 123 9.30 -1.09 24.70
C LYS A 123 9.92 -2.46 24.92
N VAL A 124 10.30 -3.17 23.87
CA VAL A 124 10.71 -4.58 23.95
C VAL A 124 12.20 -4.73 23.59
N PRO A 125 12.99 -5.51 24.35
CA PRO A 125 14.41 -5.76 24.04
C PRO A 125 14.60 -6.52 22.71
N GLU A 126 15.75 -6.31 22.05
CA GLU A 126 16.11 -6.66 20.65
C GLU A 126 15.99 -8.15 20.20
N GLY A 127 15.36 -9.04 20.98
CA GLY A 127 15.12 -10.45 20.61
C GLY A 127 13.71 -10.98 20.88
N LEU A 128 13.02 -10.49 21.92
CA LEU A 128 11.61 -10.83 22.18
C LEU A 128 10.66 -10.08 21.24
N ASP A 129 11.11 -8.93 20.76
CA ASP A 129 10.37 -8.08 19.82
C ASP A 129 10.19 -8.78 18.47
N LEU A 130 11.19 -9.54 18.01
CA LEU A 130 11.13 -10.26 16.74
C LEU A 130 10.01 -11.32 16.72
N ILE A 131 9.95 -12.19 17.74
CA ILE A 131 8.96 -13.27 17.81
C ILE A 131 7.55 -12.70 18.02
N THR A 132 7.42 -11.67 18.86
CA THR A 132 6.12 -11.04 19.14
C THR A 132 5.60 -10.30 17.91
N VAL A 133 6.45 -9.54 17.21
CA VAL A 133 6.08 -8.81 15.99
C VAL A 133 5.80 -9.79 14.84
N ILE A 134 6.54 -10.88 14.69
CA ILE A 134 6.26 -11.91 13.67
C ILE A 134 4.89 -12.58 13.90
N LEU A 135 4.46 -12.77 15.15
CA LEU A 135 3.18 -13.41 15.44
C LEU A 135 1.99 -12.42 15.35
N PHE A 136 2.18 -11.18 15.85
CA PHE A 136 1.10 -10.19 15.94
C PHE A 136 0.98 -9.30 14.72
N ALA A 137 2.09 -8.80 14.15
CA ALA A 137 2.00 -7.81 13.07
C ALA A 137 1.35 -8.35 11.80
N PRO A 138 1.70 -9.56 11.29
CA PRO A 138 0.96 -10.22 10.22
C PRO A 138 -0.53 -10.35 10.49
N ALA A 139 -0.89 -10.91 11.65
CA ALA A 139 -2.28 -11.18 11.99
C ALA A 139 -3.10 -9.89 12.06
N VAL A 140 -2.57 -8.84 12.68
CA VAL A 140 -3.24 -7.55 12.82
C VAL A 140 -3.29 -6.80 11.48
N SER A 141 -2.20 -6.80 10.70
CA SER A 141 -2.18 -6.21 9.35
C SER A 141 -3.21 -6.87 8.43
N PHE A 142 -3.28 -8.20 8.43
CA PHE A 142 -4.24 -8.96 7.63
C PHE A 142 -5.69 -8.68 8.07
N LEU A 143 -5.93 -8.67 9.39
CA LEU A 143 -7.27 -8.44 9.95
C LEU A 143 -7.76 -7.02 9.64
N LEU A 144 -6.91 -6.01 9.85
CA LEU A 144 -7.24 -4.62 9.51
C LEU A 144 -7.46 -4.45 8.01
N ALA A 145 -6.59 -5.01 7.18
CA ALA A 145 -6.77 -4.97 5.73
C ALA A 145 -8.09 -5.64 5.31
N SER A 146 -8.44 -6.78 5.92
CA SER A 146 -9.70 -7.49 5.66
C SER A 146 -10.93 -6.68 6.05
N ILE A 147 -10.89 -5.94 7.17
CA ILE A 147 -11.99 -5.09 7.63
C ILE A 147 -12.10 -3.82 6.77
N MET A 148 -10.97 -3.25 6.35
CA MET A 148 -10.94 -2.03 5.52
C MET A 148 -11.26 -2.30 4.05
N SER A 149 -11.00 -3.51 3.56
CA SER A 149 -11.28 -3.94 2.19
C SER A 149 -12.74 -3.68 1.76
N PRO A 150 -13.79 -4.13 2.49
CA PRO A 150 -15.18 -3.84 2.13
C PRO A 150 -15.52 -2.34 2.20
N GLY A 151 -14.94 -1.58 3.15
CA GLY A 151 -15.18 -0.14 3.26
C GLY A 151 -14.61 0.67 2.10
N VAL A 152 -13.41 0.34 1.65
CA VAL A 152 -12.77 1.00 0.50
C VAL A 152 -13.41 0.54 -0.81
N ILE A 153 -13.76 -0.74 -0.95
CA ILE A 153 -14.44 -1.27 -2.14
C ILE A 153 -15.85 -0.69 -2.28
N ALA A 154 -16.56 -0.40 -1.17
CA ALA A 154 -17.86 0.27 -1.20
C ALA A 154 -17.77 1.75 -1.62
N LEU A 155 -16.65 2.42 -1.35
CA LEU A 155 -16.38 3.80 -1.77
C LEU A 155 -15.90 3.92 -3.23
N LEU A 156 -15.40 2.82 -3.81
CA LEU A 156 -14.82 2.76 -5.16
C LEU A 156 -15.77 2.15 -6.21
N LYS A 157 -17.03 1.92 -5.84
CA LYS A 157 -18.10 1.41 -6.72
C LYS A 157 -19.01 2.56 -7.13
#